data_AF-G6F299-F1
#
_entry.id   AF-G6F299-F1
#
_cell.length_a   1.000
_cell.length_b   1.000
_cell.length_c   1.000
_cell.angle_alpha   90.00
_cell.angle_beta   90.00
_cell.angle_gamma   90.00
#
_symmetry.space_group_name_H-M   'P 1'
#
loop_
_entity.id
_entity.type
_entity.pdbx_description
1 polymer ?
#
loop_
_entity_poly.entity_id
_entity_poly.type
_entity_poly.pdbx_seq_one_letter_code
_entity_poly.pdbx_strand_id
1 'polypeptide(L)'
;MTYNNHLVLLNKLHKVINNMTFEIIKSKKEGLDSKEGYIIVRSTTVFLRLLGEKPHYELMTATADEDNGPITVCQNQKQLITSALQLALELKLKPLVTSDHNSRKYVKICSLIIEDNNQEIQTKEILKRFFEIYDNYDIKSRAEEEMIELYNDLAIDDSGEDVYLSDGMYLSSDGSLH
;
A
#
# COMPACT_ATOMS: atom_id res chain seq x y z
N MET A 1 37.24 -12.32 -14.37
CA MET A 1 36.00 -12.73 -13.71
C MET A 1 35.13 -11.50 -13.43
N THR A 2 34.66 -10.81 -14.46
CA THR A 2 34.05 -9.47 -14.32
C THR A 2 32.68 -9.35 -15.01
N TYR A 3 32.27 -10.36 -15.79
CA TYR A 3 31.01 -10.35 -16.53
C TYR A 3 29.78 -10.64 -15.67
N ASN A 4 29.91 -11.43 -14.58
CA ASN A 4 28.76 -11.80 -13.74
C ASN A 4 28.21 -10.63 -12.90
N ASN A 5 29.05 -9.68 -12.46
CA ASN A 5 28.58 -8.54 -11.67
C ASN A 5 27.82 -7.52 -12.50
N HIS A 6 28.19 -7.35 -13.77
CA HIS A 6 27.52 -6.39 -14.66
C HIS A 6 26.12 -6.85 -15.07
N LEU A 7 25.91 -8.15 -15.24
CA LEU A 7 24.61 -8.74 -15.57
C LEU A 7 23.65 -8.72 -14.36
N VAL A 8 24.15 -8.90 -13.14
CA VAL A 8 23.35 -8.77 -11.91
C VAL A 8 22.92 -7.32 -11.67
N LEU A 9 23.81 -6.35 -11.92
CA LEU A 9 23.46 -4.93 -11.85
C LEU A 9 22.45 -4.52 -12.92
N LEU A 10 22.61 -4.99 -14.16
CA LEU A 10 21.65 -4.74 -15.24
C LEU A 10 20.29 -5.39 -14.99
N ASN A 11 20.25 -6.59 -14.39
CA ASN A 11 19.00 -7.24 -14.00
C ASN A 11 18.35 -6.55 -12.78
N LYS A 12 19.14 -6.06 -11.81
CA LYS A 12 18.63 -5.19 -10.73
C LYS A 12 18.11 -3.87 -11.29
N LEU A 13 18.83 -3.23 -12.21
CA LEU A 13 18.44 -1.99 -12.86
C LEU A 13 17.21 -2.18 -13.76
N HIS A 14 17.11 -3.25 -14.56
CA HIS A 14 15.89 -3.57 -15.32
C HIS A 14 14.71 -3.89 -14.40
N LYS A 15 14.93 -4.59 -13.28
CA LYS A 15 13.87 -4.83 -12.28
C LYS A 15 13.43 -3.52 -11.60
N VAL A 16 14.34 -2.57 -11.42
CA VAL A 16 14.06 -1.23 -10.88
C VAL A 16 13.42 -0.30 -11.94
N ILE A 17 13.77 -0.44 -13.21
CA ILE A 17 13.30 0.43 -14.31
C ILE A 17 11.95 -0.03 -14.88
N ASN A 18 11.57 -1.32 -14.78
CA ASN A 18 10.30 -1.83 -15.31
C ASN A 18 9.15 -1.99 -14.27
N ASN A 19 9.32 -1.52 -13.04
CA ASN A 19 8.29 -1.64 -11.98
C ASN A 19 7.40 -0.40 -11.80
N MET A 20 7.68 0.71 -12.49
CA MET A 20 7.04 2.01 -12.23
C MET A 20 5.77 2.30 -13.03
N THR A 21 5.40 1.50 -14.03
CA THR A 21 4.26 1.83 -14.89
C THR A 21 2.99 1.18 -14.37
N PHE A 22 2.12 2.01 -13.80
CA PHE A 22 0.71 1.68 -13.59
C PHE A 22 -0.14 2.25 -14.73
N GLU A 23 -1.29 1.64 -14.96
CA GLU A 23 -2.30 2.05 -15.92
C GLU A 23 -3.58 2.43 -15.18
N ILE A 24 -4.28 3.45 -15.67
CA ILE A 24 -5.62 3.82 -15.21
C ILE A 24 -6.61 3.37 -16.28
N ILE A 25 -7.45 2.40 -15.95
CA ILE A 25 -8.39 1.78 -16.89
C ILE A 25 -9.80 2.02 -16.38
N LYS A 26 -10.76 2.29 -17.26
CA LYS A 26 -12.17 2.37 -16.88
C LYS A 26 -12.65 1.00 -16.36
N SER A 27 -13.18 0.96 -15.14
CA SER A 27 -13.78 -0.26 -14.59
C SER A 27 -15.06 -0.60 -15.33
N LYS A 28 -15.33 -1.89 -15.54
CA LYS A 28 -16.62 -2.39 -16.03
C LYS A 28 -17.36 -3.18 -14.95
N LYS A 29 -16.91 -3.11 -13.70
CA LYS A 29 -17.52 -3.86 -12.61
C LYS A 29 -18.94 -3.39 -12.38
N GLU A 30 -19.90 -4.31 -12.45
CA GLU A 30 -21.29 -4.00 -12.15
C GLU A 30 -21.50 -3.97 -10.62
N GLY A 31 -22.39 -3.08 -10.16
CA GLY A 31 -22.72 -2.94 -8.74
C GLY A 31 -21.75 -2.10 -7.91
N LEU A 32 -20.85 -1.33 -8.55
CA LEU A 32 -20.18 -0.23 -7.85
C LEU A 32 -21.18 0.90 -7.62
N ASP A 33 -21.28 1.39 -6.39
CA ASP A 33 -22.12 2.54 -6.03
C ASP A 33 -21.46 3.87 -6.45
N SER A 34 -21.23 4.02 -7.76
CA SER A 34 -20.58 5.21 -8.36
C SER A 34 -20.97 5.37 -9.83
N LYS A 35 -21.15 6.62 -10.28
CA LYS A 35 -21.46 6.93 -11.69
C LYS A 35 -20.29 6.63 -12.63
N GLU A 36 -19.07 6.85 -12.17
CA GLU A 36 -17.83 6.54 -12.85
C GLU A 36 -16.91 5.74 -11.94
N GLY A 37 -16.21 4.77 -12.54
CA GLY A 37 -15.22 3.94 -11.84
C GLY A 37 -14.00 3.70 -12.73
N TYR A 38 -12.82 3.90 -12.16
CA TYR A 38 -11.53 3.58 -12.77
C TYR A 38 -10.74 2.68 -11.83
N ILE A 39 -9.90 1.83 -12.41
CA ILE A 39 -9.01 0.90 -11.70
C ILE A 39 -7.57 1.26 -12.02
N ILE A 40 -6.72 1.18 -11.00
CA ILE A 40 -5.30 1.41 -11.12
C ILE A 40 -4.62 0.04 -11.11
N VAL A 41 -4.03 -0.31 -12.23
CA VAL A 41 -3.52 -1.64 -12.53
C VAL A 41 -2.01 -1.57 -12.75
N ARG A 42 -1.28 -2.55 -12.24
CA ARG A 42 0.11 -2.80 -12.65
C ARG A 42 0.21 -4.22 -13.18
N SER A 43 0.63 -4.37 -14.44
CA SER A 43 0.52 -5.63 -15.20
C SER A 43 -0.93 -6.09 -15.28
N THR A 44 -1.32 -7.14 -14.55
CA THR A 44 -2.71 -7.67 -14.50
C THR A 44 -3.31 -7.57 -13.10
N THR A 45 -2.68 -6.82 -12.21
CA THR A 45 -3.08 -6.73 -10.81
C THR A 45 -3.68 -5.38 -10.49
N VAL A 46 -4.90 -5.37 -9.92
CA VAL A 46 -5.56 -4.15 -9.43
C VAL A 46 -5.12 -3.85 -8.00
N PHE A 47 -4.76 -2.60 -7.77
CA PHE A 47 -4.37 -2.11 -6.44
C PHE A 47 -5.37 -1.11 -5.89
N LEU A 48 -5.77 -0.14 -6.70
CA LEU A 48 -6.63 0.97 -6.27
C LEU A 48 -7.83 1.14 -7.22
N ARG A 49 -8.86 1.82 -6.73
CA ARG A 49 -10.02 2.31 -7.48
C ARG A 49 -10.15 3.81 -7.29
N LEU A 50 -10.61 4.47 -8.35
CA LEU A 50 -11.13 5.84 -8.34
C LEU A 50 -12.62 5.77 -8.64
N LEU A 51 -13.46 6.05 -7.66
CA LEU A 51 -14.92 6.01 -7.80
C LEU A 51 -15.50 7.40 -7.62
N GLY A 52 -16.44 7.81 -8.47
CA GLY A 52 -17.07 9.13 -8.36
C GLY A 52 -17.71 9.58 -9.66
N GLU A 53 -17.55 10.87 -9.97
CA GLU A 53 -18.00 11.51 -11.20
C GLU A 53 -17.19 12.79 -11.37
N LYS A 54 -16.80 13.15 -12.60
CA LYS A 54 -16.04 14.39 -12.79
C LYS A 54 -16.76 15.60 -12.17
N PRO A 55 -16.07 16.43 -11.35
CA PRO A 55 -14.64 16.37 -11.02
C PRO A 55 -14.28 15.61 -9.74
N HIS A 56 -15.22 15.08 -8.99
CA HIS A 56 -15.02 14.52 -7.67
C HIS A 56 -14.84 13.00 -7.69
N TYR A 57 -13.73 12.53 -7.14
CA TYR A 57 -13.41 11.10 -7.05
C TYR A 57 -12.94 10.72 -5.65
N GLU A 58 -13.22 9.50 -5.24
CA GLU A 58 -12.65 8.86 -4.06
C GLU A 58 -11.59 7.84 -4.49
N LEU A 59 -10.37 7.99 -3.98
CA LEU A 59 -9.30 7.02 -4.15
C LEU A 59 -9.36 5.98 -3.03
N MET A 60 -9.41 4.70 -3.37
CA MET A 60 -9.55 3.61 -2.39
C MET A 60 -8.85 2.32 -2.84
N THR A 61 -8.62 1.38 -1.93
CA THR A 61 -8.02 0.07 -2.24
C THR A 61 -8.99 -0.87 -2.96
N ALA A 62 -8.51 -1.61 -3.96
CA ALA A 62 -9.28 -2.63 -4.67
C ALA A 62 -9.15 -4.00 -3.97
N THR A 63 -10.24 -4.45 -3.35
CA THR A 63 -10.25 -5.69 -2.54
C THR A 63 -11.17 -6.77 -3.10
N ALA A 64 -11.78 -6.51 -4.25
CA ALA A 64 -12.65 -7.42 -4.98
C ALA A 64 -12.20 -7.53 -6.44
N ASP A 65 -12.17 -8.75 -6.99
CA ASP A 65 -11.86 -8.97 -8.41
C ASP A 65 -12.74 -8.12 -9.32
N GLU A 66 -12.15 -7.67 -10.41
CA GLU A 66 -12.86 -6.97 -11.48
C GLU A 66 -13.53 -7.98 -12.39
N ASP A 67 -14.67 -7.60 -12.96
CA ASP A 67 -15.35 -8.43 -13.95
C ASP A 67 -14.63 -8.36 -15.33
N ASN A 68 -13.51 -7.62 -15.39
CA ASN A 68 -12.68 -7.36 -16.55
C ASN A 68 -11.68 -8.50 -16.85
N GLY A 69 -12.17 -9.70 -17.18
CA GLY A 69 -11.34 -10.76 -17.75
C GLY A 69 -10.12 -11.14 -16.88
N PRO A 70 -8.87 -11.15 -17.40
CA PRO A 70 -7.69 -11.67 -16.69
C PRO A 70 -7.14 -10.74 -15.59
N ILE A 71 -7.84 -9.65 -15.27
CA ILE A 71 -7.42 -8.68 -14.25
C ILE A 71 -7.85 -9.16 -12.86
N THR A 72 -6.88 -9.39 -11.98
CA THR A 72 -7.10 -9.92 -10.62
C THR A 72 -6.76 -8.89 -9.55
N VAL A 73 -7.33 -8.98 -8.36
CA VAL A 73 -6.88 -8.13 -7.25
C VAL A 73 -5.49 -8.47 -6.75
N CYS A 74 -4.85 -7.49 -6.12
CA CYS A 74 -3.64 -7.70 -5.34
C CYS A 74 -3.87 -8.79 -4.27
N GLN A 75 -3.06 -9.84 -4.31
CA GLN A 75 -3.19 -10.96 -3.37
C GLN A 75 -2.68 -10.60 -1.97
N ASN A 76 -1.68 -9.71 -1.87
CA ASN A 76 -1.16 -9.26 -0.58
C ASN A 76 -2.00 -8.10 -0.03
N GLN A 77 -3.20 -8.42 0.45
CA GLN A 77 -4.15 -7.45 0.99
C GLN A 77 -3.59 -6.71 2.22
N LYS A 78 -2.76 -7.36 3.05
CA LYS A 78 -2.12 -6.70 4.20
C LYS A 78 -1.22 -5.56 3.73
N GLN A 79 -0.29 -5.85 2.83
CA GLN A 79 0.60 -4.84 2.23
C GLN A 79 -0.20 -3.73 1.54
N LEU A 80 -1.23 -4.09 0.76
CA LEU A 80 -2.08 -3.11 0.06
C LEU A 80 -2.70 -2.09 1.03
N ILE A 81 -3.35 -2.60 2.09
CA ILE A 81 -4.01 -1.77 3.11
C ILE A 81 -2.97 -0.92 3.85
N THR A 82 -1.85 -1.52 4.26
CA THR A 82 -0.81 -0.82 5.00
C THR A 82 -0.15 0.29 4.18
N SER A 83 0.17 0.04 2.91
CA SER A 83 0.70 1.07 2.01
C SER A 83 -0.30 2.20 1.77
N ALA A 84 -1.59 1.89 1.66
CA ALA A 84 -2.65 2.88 1.52
C ALA A 84 -2.78 3.79 2.77
N LEU A 85 -2.70 3.19 3.97
CA LEU A 85 -2.71 3.94 5.23
C LEU A 85 -1.46 4.83 5.36
N GLN A 86 -0.28 4.31 5.02
CA GLN A 86 0.96 5.08 5.04
C GLN A 86 0.92 6.27 4.07
N LEU A 87 0.40 6.07 2.85
CA LEU A 87 0.20 7.16 1.92
C LEU A 87 -0.72 8.25 2.50
N ALA A 88 -1.83 7.86 3.11
CA ALA A 88 -2.74 8.82 3.73
C ALA A 88 -2.07 9.61 4.87
N LEU A 89 -1.22 8.96 5.67
CA LEU A 89 -0.42 9.63 6.70
C LEU A 89 0.59 10.62 6.11
N GLU A 90 1.32 10.24 5.04
CA GLU A 90 2.26 11.15 4.35
C GLU A 90 1.55 12.39 3.78
N LEU A 91 0.32 12.21 3.27
CA LEU A 91 -0.52 13.30 2.78
C LEU A 91 -1.21 14.10 3.91
N LYS A 92 -1.00 13.72 5.18
CA LYS A 92 -1.65 14.30 6.36
C LYS A 92 -3.18 14.23 6.30
N LEU A 93 -3.69 13.16 5.71
CA LEU A 93 -5.11 12.89 5.56
C LEU A 93 -5.59 11.88 6.61
N LYS A 94 -6.89 11.84 6.84
CA LYS A 94 -7.53 10.83 7.70
C LYS A 94 -8.14 9.75 6.80
N PRO A 95 -7.46 8.61 6.60
CA PRO A 95 -8.03 7.52 5.83
C PRO A 95 -9.22 6.91 6.59
N LEU A 96 -10.20 6.38 5.85
CA LEU A 96 -11.32 5.65 6.43
C LEU A 96 -11.20 4.17 6.08
N VAL A 97 -11.03 3.33 7.10
CA VAL A 97 -11.15 1.87 6.96
C VAL A 97 -12.62 1.51 7.08
N THR A 98 -13.17 0.85 6.07
CA THR A 98 -14.56 0.39 6.05
C THR A 98 -14.65 -0.98 5.38
N SER A 99 -15.85 -1.55 5.25
CA SER A 99 -16.08 -2.86 4.63
C SER A 99 -17.08 -2.77 3.49
N ASP A 100 -16.90 -3.59 2.46
CA ASP A 100 -17.90 -3.74 1.40
C ASP A 100 -19.07 -4.64 1.82
N HIS A 101 -20.04 -4.85 0.93
CA HIS A 101 -21.19 -5.72 1.17
C HIS A 101 -20.83 -7.18 1.48
N ASN A 102 -19.61 -7.61 1.15
CA ASN A 102 -19.07 -8.94 1.41
C ASN A 102 -18.17 -8.96 2.65
N SER A 103 -18.22 -7.93 3.50
CA SER A 103 -17.40 -7.76 4.72
C SER A 103 -15.88 -7.71 4.46
N ARG A 104 -15.45 -7.40 3.23
CA ARG A 104 -14.03 -7.22 2.92
C ARG A 104 -13.61 -5.81 3.30
N LYS A 105 -12.59 -5.70 4.17
CA LYS A 105 -12.05 -4.41 4.57
C LYS A 105 -11.36 -3.72 3.40
N TYR A 106 -11.60 -2.43 3.22
CA TYR A 106 -10.90 -1.57 2.28
C TYR A 106 -10.63 -0.20 2.90
N VAL A 107 -9.64 0.52 2.35
CA VAL A 107 -9.27 1.87 2.79
C VAL A 107 -9.74 2.87 1.76
N LYS A 108 -10.55 3.85 2.17
CA LYS A 108 -10.69 5.12 1.45
C LYS A 108 -9.51 6.01 1.84
N ILE A 109 -8.64 6.30 0.89
CA ILE A 109 -7.38 7.02 1.10
C ILE A 109 -7.66 8.52 1.16
N CYS A 110 -8.31 9.05 0.12
CA CYS A 110 -8.57 10.48 -0.01
C CYS A 110 -9.67 10.77 -1.04
N SER A 111 -10.16 12.01 -1.01
CA SER A 111 -10.99 12.58 -2.08
C SER A 111 -10.12 13.44 -2.99
N LEU A 112 -10.32 13.33 -4.31
CA LEU A 112 -9.61 14.05 -5.36
C LEU A 112 -10.59 14.91 -6.14
N ILE A 113 -10.12 16.08 -6.59
CA ILE A 113 -10.82 16.96 -7.50
C ILE A 113 -9.99 17.01 -8.79
N ILE A 114 -10.53 16.53 -9.90
CA ILE A 114 -9.85 16.43 -11.19
C ILE A 114 -10.64 17.24 -12.22
N GLU A 115 -10.31 18.53 -12.34
CA GLU A 115 -10.97 19.47 -13.26
C GLU A 115 -10.14 19.69 -14.52
N ASP A 116 -8.83 19.83 -14.35
CA ASP A 116 -7.84 20.18 -15.36
C ASP A 116 -6.56 19.29 -15.29
N ASN A 117 -5.65 19.54 -16.23
CA ASN A 117 -4.42 18.77 -16.40
C ASN A 117 -3.50 18.82 -15.16
N ASN A 118 -3.50 19.89 -14.37
CA ASN A 118 -2.66 19.99 -13.19
C ASN A 118 -3.13 19.02 -12.10
N GLN A 119 -4.44 18.88 -11.87
CA GLN A 119 -4.91 17.90 -10.88
C GLN A 119 -4.78 16.46 -11.41
N GLU A 120 -4.85 16.24 -12.72
CA GLU A 120 -4.47 14.94 -13.30
C GLU A 120 -2.99 14.59 -13.02
N ILE A 121 -2.08 15.55 -13.16
CA ILE A 121 -0.65 15.37 -12.84
C ILE A 121 -0.49 15.07 -11.33
N GLN A 122 -1.13 15.85 -10.46
CA GLN A 122 -1.07 15.60 -9.01
C GLN A 122 -1.60 14.20 -8.64
N THR A 123 -2.70 13.78 -9.28
CA THR A 123 -3.26 12.43 -9.10
C THR A 123 -2.23 11.38 -9.49
N LYS A 124 -1.53 11.54 -10.62
CA LYS A 124 -0.48 10.62 -11.05
C LYS A 124 0.70 10.58 -10.07
N GLU A 125 1.10 11.71 -9.49
CA GLU A 125 2.16 11.75 -8.48
C GLU A 125 1.75 11.04 -7.18
N ILE A 126 0.49 11.20 -6.73
CA ILE A 126 -0.05 10.45 -5.59
C ILE A 126 -0.01 8.94 -5.86
N LEU A 127 -0.45 8.51 -7.06
CA LEU A 127 -0.44 7.10 -7.46
C LEU A 127 0.99 6.55 -7.58
N LYS A 128 1.93 7.33 -8.11
CA LYS A 128 3.33 6.96 -8.14
C LYS A 128 3.88 6.78 -6.72
N ARG A 129 3.58 7.71 -5.81
CA ARG A 129 4.00 7.63 -4.42
C ARG A 129 3.42 6.41 -3.71
N PHE A 130 2.17 6.06 -3.98
CA PHE A 130 1.58 4.80 -3.51
C PHE A 130 2.44 3.59 -3.88
N PHE A 131 2.83 3.46 -5.15
CA PHE A 131 3.60 2.32 -5.61
C PHE A 131 5.03 2.31 -5.07
N GLU A 132 5.64 3.48 -4.85
CA GLU A 132 6.92 3.57 -4.14
C GLU A 132 6.81 3.03 -2.71
N ILE A 133 5.75 3.38 -1.97
CA ILE A 133 5.49 2.85 -0.62
C ILE A 133 5.23 1.35 -0.69
N TYR A 134 4.41 0.90 -1.65
CA TYR A 134 4.07 -0.50 -1.83
C TYR A 134 5.31 -1.35 -2.14
N ASP A 135 6.16 -0.91 -3.07
CA ASP A 135 7.33 -1.67 -3.50
C ASP A 135 8.45 -1.72 -2.46
N ASN A 136 8.56 -0.69 -1.62
CA ASN A 136 9.51 -0.63 -0.52
C ASN A 136 8.96 -1.22 0.78
N TYR A 137 7.79 -1.87 0.74
CA TYR A 137 7.20 -2.48 1.91
C TYR A 137 8.01 -3.71 2.35
N ASP A 138 8.81 -3.54 3.40
CA ASP A 138 9.44 -4.65 4.10
C ASP A 138 8.60 -5.05 5.31
N ILE A 139 7.99 -6.24 5.23
CA ILE A 139 7.17 -6.81 6.31
C ILE A 139 8.01 -7.04 7.57
N LYS A 140 9.31 -7.33 7.42
CA LYS A 140 10.19 -7.64 8.54
C LYS A 140 10.58 -6.39 9.31
N SER A 141 11.06 -5.36 8.61
CA SER A 141 11.52 -4.13 9.27
C SER A 141 10.40 -3.45 10.06
N ARG A 142 9.16 -3.51 9.56
CA ARG A 142 8.04 -2.84 10.22
C ARG A 142 7.50 -3.59 11.44
N ALA A 143 7.52 -4.93 11.40
CA ALA A 143 7.23 -5.72 12.60
C ALA A 143 8.32 -5.53 13.66
N GLU A 144 9.58 -5.45 13.24
CA GLU A 144 10.71 -5.11 14.13
C GLU A 144 10.56 -3.70 14.71
N GLU A 145 10.23 -2.69 13.90
CA GLU A 145 9.97 -1.31 14.37
C GLU A 145 8.81 -1.24 15.38
N GLU A 146 7.67 -1.89 15.11
CA GLU A 146 6.53 -1.92 16.04
C GLU A 146 6.88 -2.63 17.36
N MET A 147 7.71 -3.68 17.32
CA MET A 147 8.17 -4.38 18.52
C MET A 147 9.24 -3.60 19.29
N ILE A 148 10.09 -2.85 18.60
CA ILE A 148 11.06 -1.93 19.21
C ILE A 148 10.34 -0.75 19.88
N GLU A 149 9.30 -0.20 19.25
CA GLU A 149 8.46 0.83 19.87
C GLU A 149 7.78 0.29 21.14
N LEU A 150 7.22 -0.92 21.07
CA LEU A 150 6.63 -1.58 22.24
C LEU A 150 7.66 -1.81 23.36
N TYR A 151 8.88 -2.21 23.02
CA TYR A 151 9.97 -2.33 23.98
C TYR A 151 10.25 -0.99 24.66
N ASN A 152 10.38 0.10 23.89
CA ASN A 152 10.65 1.43 24.44
C ASN A 152 9.53 1.96 25.35
N ASP A 153 8.28 1.61 25.06
CA ASP A 153 7.13 2.00 25.90
C ASP A 153 7.07 1.21 27.22
N LEU A 154 7.60 -0.02 27.25
CA LEU A 154 7.53 -0.91 28.40
C LEU A 154 8.80 -0.95 29.25
N ALA A 155 9.96 -0.63 28.65
CA ALA A 155 11.23 -0.58 29.35
C ALA A 155 11.17 0.49 30.45
N ILE A 156 11.50 0.09 31.68
CA ILE A 156 11.42 0.95 32.86
C ILE A 156 12.67 1.85 32.95
N ASP A 157 13.76 1.47 32.27
CA ASP A 157 15.02 2.18 32.20
C ASP A 157 15.80 1.89 30.89
N ASP A 158 16.87 2.67 30.65
CA ASP A 158 17.76 2.51 29.49
C ASP A 158 18.80 1.37 29.68
N SER A 159 18.54 0.41 30.58
CA SER A 159 19.50 -0.68 30.86
C SER A 159 19.69 -1.65 29.70
N GLY A 160 18.71 -1.73 28.80
CA GLY A 160 18.71 -2.67 27.68
C GLY A 160 18.29 -4.09 28.06
N GLU A 161 17.74 -4.31 29.27
CA GLU A 161 17.24 -5.62 29.70
C GLU A 161 15.91 -6.00 29.04
N ASP A 162 15.73 -7.29 28.77
CA ASP A 162 14.51 -7.81 28.13
C ASP A 162 13.25 -7.55 28.98
N VAL A 163 12.19 -7.09 28.31
CA VAL A 163 10.90 -6.80 28.91
C VAL A 163 10.05 -8.07 28.97
N TYR A 164 9.64 -8.47 30.17
CA TYR A 164 8.71 -9.59 30.33
C TYR A 164 7.27 -9.19 29.96
N LEU A 165 6.65 -9.94 29.04
CA LEU A 165 5.29 -9.67 28.56
C LEU A 165 4.23 -10.51 29.30
N SER A 166 4.29 -11.84 29.17
CA SER A 166 3.47 -12.83 29.90
C SER A 166 3.82 -14.26 29.44
N ASP A 167 3.41 -15.29 30.18
CA ASP A 167 3.56 -16.72 29.80
C ASP A 167 4.98 -17.17 29.43
N GLY A 168 5.99 -16.63 30.12
CA GLY A 168 7.39 -16.96 29.84
C GLY A 168 7.97 -16.23 28.62
N MET A 169 7.23 -15.29 28.02
CA MET A 169 7.68 -14.52 26.88
C MET A 169 8.40 -13.23 27.27
N TYR A 170 9.53 -12.99 26.61
CA TYR A 170 10.39 -11.82 26.78
C TYR A 170 10.56 -11.07 25.46
N LEU A 171 10.61 -9.75 25.52
CA LEU A 171 10.81 -8.85 24.40
C LEU A 171 12.16 -8.13 24.56
N SER A 172 13.05 -8.32 23.61
CA SER A 172 14.37 -7.68 23.60
C SER A 172 14.36 -6.29 22.97
N SER A 173 15.40 -5.51 23.27
CA SER A 173 15.58 -4.13 22.75
C SER A 173 15.71 -4.03 21.22
N ASP A 174 15.98 -5.14 20.54
CA ASP A 174 16.02 -5.24 19.08
C ASP A 174 14.68 -5.69 18.46
N GLY A 175 13.63 -5.83 19.27
CA GLY A 175 12.29 -6.24 18.84
C GLY A 175 12.09 -7.76 18.76
N SER A 176 13.07 -8.57 19.16
CA SER A 176 12.98 -10.03 19.18
C SER A 176 12.12 -10.55 20.34
N LEU A 177 11.42 -11.66 20.11
CA LEU A 177 10.64 -12.37 21.13
C LEU A 177 11.29 -13.70 21.52
N HIS A 178 11.36 -13.97 22.82
CA HIS A 178 11.98 -15.16 23.42
C HIS A 178 11.02 -15.90 24.36
#